data_AF-A0A7H8JRC4-F1
#
_entry.id   AF-A0A7H8JRC4-F1
#
_cell.length_a   1.000
_cell.length_b   1.000
_cell.length_c   1.000
_cell.angle_alpha   90.00
_cell.angle_beta   90.00
_cell.angle_gamma   90.00
#
_symmetry.space_group_name_H-M   'P 1'
#
loop_
_entity.id
_entity.type
_entity.pdbx_description
1 polymer ?
#
loop_
_entity_poly.entity_id
_entity_poly.type
_entity_poly.pdbx_seq_one_letter_code
_entity_poly.pdbx_strand_id
1 'polypeptide(L)'
;MIHVRPAPEQRQPLAAWAVAQSPKVRTAGPNTFAVPARLFPDMPESVLIGAEVDGYRYRPVSEDDAAGAPPPSDLLGVATAEGLAEHAAEQHTAEPEPPHVIAAPAGCAAPAPLPTEPPSDVIAALPSPRPAPLPTQGSGFPCDRCSRRFATKRGRNTHHRQKHSEG
;
A
#
# COMPACT_ATOMS: atom_id res chain seq x y z
N MET A 1 -1.61 -7.12 8.39
CA MET A 1 -1.71 -6.34 7.13
C MET A 1 -0.38 -6.48 6.45
N ILE A 2 -0.34 -6.70 5.15
CA ILE A 2 0.88 -6.87 4.36
C ILE A 2 1.18 -5.54 3.68
N HIS A 3 2.40 -5.04 3.77
CA HIS A 3 2.82 -3.79 3.15
C HIS A 3 3.46 -4.06 1.80
N VAL A 4 2.87 -3.54 0.74
CA VAL A 4 3.36 -3.71 -0.63
C VAL A 4 3.84 -2.36 -1.16
N ARG A 5 5.12 -2.28 -1.53
CA ARG A 5 5.73 -1.15 -2.21
C ARG A 5 5.98 -1.53 -3.67
N PRO A 6 5.13 -1.12 -4.62
CA PRO A 6 5.32 -1.46 -6.03
C PRO A 6 6.53 -0.77 -6.64
N ALA A 7 7.10 -1.39 -7.68
CA ALA A 7 8.02 -0.74 -8.60
C ALA A 7 7.36 0.49 -9.27
N PRO A 8 8.12 1.50 -9.71
CA PRO A 8 7.58 2.71 -10.34
C PRO A 8 6.61 2.42 -11.49
N GLU A 9 6.92 1.45 -12.35
CA GLU A 9 6.08 1.07 -13.49
C GLU A 9 4.77 0.38 -13.05
N GLN A 10 4.78 -0.29 -11.89
CA GLN A 10 3.65 -1.07 -11.38
C GLN A 10 2.72 -0.28 -10.46
N ARG A 11 3.00 1.00 -10.19
CA ARG A 11 2.17 1.84 -9.31
C ARG A 11 0.74 2.00 -9.82
N GLN A 12 0.58 2.28 -11.11
CA GLN A 12 -0.75 2.49 -11.71
C GLN A 12 -1.57 1.18 -11.75
N PRO A 13 -1.03 0.05 -12.25
CA PRO A 13 -1.70 -1.25 -12.16
C PRO A 13 -2.12 -1.63 -10.73
N LEU A 14 -1.22 -1.50 -9.76
CA LEU A 14 -1.52 -1.82 -8.37
C LEU A 14 -2.62 -0.91 -7.79
N ALA A 15 -2.57 0.39 -8.07
CA ALA A 15 -3.60 1.32 -7.63
C ALA A 15 -4.97 1.00 -8.24
N ALA A 16 -5.02 0.65 -9.53
CA ALA A 16 -6.25 0.24 -10.20
C ALA A 16 -6.83 -1.03 -9.58
N TRP A 17 -6.00 -2.04 -9.32
CA TRP A 17 -6.40 -3.27 -8.62
C TRP A 17 -6.90 -2.97 -7.20
N ALA A 18 -6.18 -2.15 -6.43
CA ALA A 18 -6.50 -1.80 -5.05
C ALA A 18 -7.88 -1.12 -4.90
N VAL A 19 -8.24 -0.25 -5.85
CA VAL A 19 -9.53 0.47 -5.87
C VAL A 19 -10.71 -0.47 -6.18
N ALA A 20 -10.47 -1.56 -6.91
CA ALA A 20 -11.50 -2.55 -7.24
C ALA A 20 -11.85 -3.47 -6.06
N GLN A 21 -11.01 -3.56 -5.02
CA GLN A 21 -11.19 -4.51 -3.93
C GLN A 21 -12.30 -4.13 -2.94
N SER A 22 -12.98 -5.16 -2.41
CA SER A 22 -13.94 -5.08 -1.31
C SER A 22 -13.60 -6.15 -0.25
N PRO A 23 -13.01 -5.79 0.90
CA PRO A 23 -12.80 -4.44 1.42
C PRO A 23 -11.71 -3.65 0.66
N LYS A 24 -11.79 -2.32 0.74
CA LYS A 24 -10.80 -1.46 0.10
C LYS A 24 -9.42 -1.65 0.73
N VAL A 25 -8.42 -1.83 -0.12
CA VAL A 25 -7.01 -1.76 0.24
C VAL A 25 -6.69 -0.32 0.68
N ARG A 26 -5.96 -0.16 1.79
CA ARG A 26 -5.60 1.15 2.31
C ARG A 26 -4.22 1.56 1.80
N THR A 27 -4.01 2.85 1.58
CA THR A 27 -2.67 3.42 1.38
C THR A 27 -2.05 3.69 2.75
N ALA A 28 -0.90 3.06 3.03
CA ALA A 28 -0.13 3.25 4.26
C ALA A 28 0.93 4.36 4.13
N GLY A 29 1.33 4.70 2.90
CA GLY A 29 2.28 5.77 2.60
C GLY A 29 2.26 6.15 1.12
N PRO A 30 3.14 7.08 0.69
CA PRO A 30 3.15 7.60 -0.68
C PRO A 30 3.32 6.52 -1.76
N ASN A 31 4.10 5.47 -1.46
CA ASN A 31 4.35 4.34 -2.34
C ASN A 31 4.08 3.00 -1.64
N THR A 32 3.25 2.97 -0.59
CA THR A 32 3.03 1.75 0.21
C THR A 32 1.54 1.49 0.37
N PHE A 33 1.11 0.28 0.00
CA PHE A 33 -0.27 -0.19 0.15
C PHE A 33 -0.33 -1.20 1.30
N ALA A 34 -1.27 -1.04 2.21
CA ALA A 34 -1.59 -2.01 3.24
C ALA A 34 -2.69 -2.95 2.75
N VAL A 35 -2.26 -4.10 2.23
CA VAL A 35 -3.12 -5.14 1.68
C VAL A 35 -3.54 -6.09 2.82
N PRO A 36 -4.84 -6.33 3.03
CA PRO A 36 -5.30 -7.38 3.93
C PRO A 36 -4.75 -8.74 3.51
N ALA A 37 -4.29 -9.56 4.46
CA ALA A 37 -3.65 -10.85 4.18
C ALA A 37 -4.51 -11.77 3.28
N ARG A 38 -5.83 -11.71 3.44
CA ARG A 38 -6.78 -12.48 2.61
C ARG A 38 -6.86 -12.06 1.14
N LEU A 39 -6.49 -10.82 0.80
CA LEU A 39 -6.53 -10.30 -0.57
C LEU A 39 -5.18 -10.42 -1.28
N PHE A 40 -4.13 -10.73 -0.54
CA PHE A 40 -2.79 -10.83 -1.10
C PHE A 40 -2.65 -11.97 -2.13
N PRO A 41 -3.22 -13.18 -1.92
CA PRO A 41 -3.17 -14.25 -2.92
C PRO A 41 -3.92 -13.93 -4.22
N ASP A 42 -4.92 -13.06 -4.16
CA ASP A 42 -5.71 -12.64 -5.33
C ASP A 42 -5.04 -11.49 -6.11
N MET A 43 -3.90 -11.00 -5.63
CA MET A 43 -3.17 -9.92 -6.27
C MET A 43 -2.43 -10.47 -7.49
N PRO A 44 -2.59 -9.85 -8.68
CA PRO A 44 -1.96 -10.35 -9.88
C PRO A 44 -0.44 -10.30 -9.75
N GLU A 45 0.24 -11.40 -10.04
CA GLU A 45 1.70 -11.50 -9.93
C GLU A 45 2.42 -10.43 -10.76
N SER A 46 1.85 -10.05 -11.91
CA SER A 46 2.40 -8.99 -12.77
C SER A 46 2.60 -7.65 -12.06
N VAL A 47 1.78 -7.31 -11.06
CA VAL A 47 1.94 -6.06 -10.29
C VAL A 47 2.93 -6.19 -9.14
N LEU A 48 3.30 -7.43 -8.79
CA LEU A 48 4.28 -7.74 -7.77
C LEU A 48 5.71 -7.84 -8.31
N ILE A 49 5.89 -8.00 -9.63
CA ILE A 49 7.22 -8.05 -10.24
C ILE A 49 8.01 -6.77 -9.92
N GLY A 50 9.12 -6.94 -9.20
CA GLY A 50 9.97 -5.84 -8.74
C GLY A 50 9.44 -5.06 -7.53
N ALA A 51 8.33 -5.47 -6.94
CA ALA A 51 7.81 -4.89 -5.71
C ALA A 51 8.55 -5.39 -4.46
N GLU A 52 8.46 -4.62 -3.37
CA GLU A 52 8.84 -5.06 -2.03
C GLU A 52 7.60 -5.40 -1.21
N VAL A 53 7.55 -6.59 -0.62
CA VAL A 53 6.49 -7.09 0.24
C VAL A 53 7.05 -7.22 1.67
N ASP A 54 6.54 -6.39 2.58
CA ASP A 54 7.03 -6.27 3.98
C ASP A 54 8.56 -6.12 4.09
N GLY A 55 9.16 -5.43 3.12
CA GLY A 55 10.61 -5.17 3.05
C GLY A 55 11.41 -6.22 2.27
N TYR A 56 10.79 -7.31 1.83
CA TYR A 56 11.43 -8.33 1.01
C TYR A 56 11.08 -8.14 -0.46
N ARG A 57 12.08 -8.25 -1.35
CA ARG A 57 11.82 -8.20 -2.80
C ARG A 57 10.99 -9.40 -3.21
N TYR A 58 9.86 -9.16 -3.88
CA TYR A 58 9.04 -10.22 -4.42
C TYR A 58 9.81 -10.95 -5.53
N ARG A 59 9.82 -12.29 -5.45
CA ARG A 59 10.39 -13.18 -6.45
C ARG A 59 9.29 -14.10 -6.97
N PRO A 60 9.00 -14.09 -8.28
CA PRO A 60 8.04 -15.00 -8.87
C PRO A 60 8.56 -16.45 -8.78
N VAL A 61 7.67 -17.38 -8.48
CA VAL A 61 8.03 -18.81 -8.30
C VAL A 61 8.72 -19.37 -9.54
N SER A 62 8.31 -18.91 -10.73
CA SER A 62 8.90 -19.33 -12.00
C SER A 62 10.40 -19.00 -12.13
N GLU A 63 10.90 -17.96 -11.45
CA GLU A 63 12.34 -17.64 -11.45
C GLU A 63 13.13 -18.55 -10.51
N ASP A 64 12.51 -19.10 -9.46
CA ASP A 64 13.16 -20.06 -8.55
C ASP A 64 13.31 -21.44 -9.21
N ASP A 65 12.29 -21.91 -9.92
CA ASP A 65 12.36 -23.15 -10.72
C ASP A 65 13.45 -23.07 -11.80
N ALA A 66 13.60 -21.91 -12.44
CA ALA A 66 14.60 -21.70 -13.49
C ALA A 66 16.03 -21.50 -12.92
N ALA A 67 16.15 -20.93 -11.73
CA ALA A 67 17.44 -20.68 -11.09
C ALA A 67 18.02 -21.92 -10.38
N GLY A 68 17.26 -23.03 -10.29
CA GLY A 68 17.71 -24.24 -9.61
C GLY A 68 18.09 -24.00 -8.15
N ALA A 69 17.48 -22.99 -7.52
CA ALA A 69 17.73 -22.70 -6.11
C ALA A 69 17.24 -23.91 -5.31
N PRO A 70 18.11 -24.56 -4.51
CA PRO A 70 17.69 -25.69 -3.71
C PRO A 70 16.57 -25.23 -2.77
N PRO A 71 15.45 -25.98 -2.67
CA PRO A 71 14.38 -25.63 -1.74
C PRO A 71 14.99 -25.50 -0.34
N PRO A 72 14.57 -24.52 0.48
CA PRO A 72 15.05 -24.41 1.85
C PRO A 72 14.69 -25.72 2.56
N SER A 73 15.70 -26.56 2.77
CA SER A 73 15.54 -27.95 3.22
C SER A 73 15.35 -28.05 4.74
N ASP A 74 15.08 -26.94 5.43
CA ASP A 74 15.24 -26.83 6.88
C ASP A 74 13.95 -26.84 7.72
N LEU A 75 12.82 -27.33 7.19
CA LEU A 75 11.60 -27.50 7.99
C LEU A 75 10.83 -28.80 7.72
N LEU A 76 11.55 -29.89 7.39
CA LEU A 76 11.03 -31.25 7.55
C LEU A 76 11.81 -31.95 8.66
N GLY A 77 11.69 -31.43 9.88
CA GLY A 77 11.90 -32.21 11.11
C GLY A 77 10.81 -33.27 11.25
N VAL A 78 10.75 -34.20 10.31
CA VAL A 78 10.06 -35.48 10.52
C VAL A 78 10.94 -36.24 11.50
N ALA A 79 10.52 -36.27 12.76
CA ALA A 79 11.12 -37.14 13.76
C ALA A 79 11.02 -38.60 13.25
N THR A 80 12.08 -39.09 12.64
CA THR A 80 12.28 -40.53 12.45
C THR A 80 12.53 -41.13 13.83
N ALA A 81 11.96 -42.31 14.09
CA ALA A 81 12.07 -43.00 15.38
C ALA A 81 13.52 -43.39 15.75
N GLU A 82 14.46 -43.24 14.81
CA GLU A 82 15.90 -43.50 15.00
C GLU A 82 16.72 -42.27 15.46
N GLY A 83 16.09 -41.08 15.58
CA GLY A 83 16.77 -39.84 16.00
C GLY A 83 16.82 -39.60 17.52
N LEU A 84 16.67 -40.64 18.35
CA LEU A 84 16.60 -40.51 19.82
C LEU A 84 17.92 -40.88 20.54
N ALA A 85 19.02 -41.04 19.82
CA ALA A 85 20.33 -41.29 20.40
C ALA A 85 21.26 -40.09 20.18
N GLU A 86 21.66 -39.48 21.31
CA GLU A 86 22.87 -38.68 21.47
C GLU A 86 22.93 -37.30 20.79
N HIS A 87 22.13 -36.36 21.31
CA HIS A 87 22.67 -35.02 21.55
C HIS A 87 22.93 -34.87 23.05
N ALA A 88 24.08 -35.40 23.46
CA ALA A 88 24.69 -35.06 24.72
C ALA A 88 24.92 -33.55 24.78
N ALA A 89 24.58 -32.97 25.92
CA ALA A 89 24.67 -31.57 26.26
C ALA A 89 26.02 -30.93 25.85
N GLU A 90 26.04 -30.18 24.76
CA GLU A 90 27.02 -29.12 24.58
C GLU A 90 26.50 -27.88 25.29
N GLN A 91 27.06 -27.69 26.48
CA GLN A 91 26.91 -26.48 27.28
C GLN A 91 27.43 -25.30 26.45
N HIS A 92 26.52 -24.47 25.94
CA HIS A 92 26.86 -23.12 25.51
C HIS A 92 27.41 -22.35 26.71
N THR A 93 28.74 -22.31 26.82
CA THR A 93 29.45 -21.30 27.60
C THR A 93 29.08 -19.95 27.01
N ALA A 94 28.35 -19.15 27.78
CA ALA A 94 28.06 -17.77 27.45
C ALA A 94 29.39 -17.00 27.42
N GLU A 95 29.90 -16.76 26.22
CA GLU A 95 30.95 -15.78 25.99
C GLU A 95 30.36 -14.38 26.20
N PRO A 96 30.89 -13.56 27.12
CA PRO A 96 30.37 -12.23 27.36
C PRO A 96 30.62 -11.34 26.14
N GLU A 97 29.53 -10.83 25.56
CA GLU A 97 29.56 -9.83 24.48
C GLU A 97 30.47 -8.65 24.86
N PRO A 98 31.42 -8.25 23.99
CA PRO A 98 32.14 -7.00 24.20
C PRO A 98 31.15 -5.82 24.11
N PRO A 99 31.24 -4.81 25.00
CA PRO A 99 30.31 -3.70 24.99
C PRO A 99 30.39 -2.94 23.67
N HIS A 100 29.23 -2.85 23.00
CA HIS A 100 28.98 -1.95 21.88
C HIS A 100 29.48 -0.53 22.23
N VAL A 101 30.57 -0.13 21.59
CA VAL A 101 31.03 1.26 21.62
C VAL A 101 30.04 2.07 20.78
N ILE A 102 29.08 2.72 21.43
CA ILE A 102 28.22 3.71 20.79
C ILE A 102 29.11 4.90 20.45
N ALA A 103 29.57 4.96 19.19
CA ALA A 103 30.16 6.17 18.65
C ALA A 103 29.06 7.23 18.58
N ALA A 104 29.13 8.19 19.50
CA ALA A 104 28.32 9.40 19.44
C ALA A 104 28.60 10.14 18.12
N PRO A 105 27.59 10.47 17.29
CA PRO A 105 27.80 11.46 16.26
C PRO A 105 28.03 12.81 16.95
N ALA A 106 29.26 13.31 16.85
CA ALA A 106 29.60 14.66 17.20
C ALA A 106 28.76 15.63 16.37
N GLY A 107 28.19 16.65 17.02
CA GLY A 107 27.79 17.87 16.36
C GLY A 107 26.29 18.17 16.42
N CYS A 108 25.87 18.73 17.56
CA CYS A 108 24.81 19.73 17.54
C CYS A 108 25.26 20.90 16.65
N ALA A 109 24.69 21.01 15.45
CA ALA A 109 24.67 22.25 14.70
C ALA A 109 23.21 22.69 14.59
N ALA A 110 22.85 23.67 15.40
CA ALA A 110 21.63 24.46 15.25
C ALA A 110 22.04 25.90 14.88
N PRO A 111 21.11 26.74 14.40
CA PRO A 111 20.58 26.78 13.04
C PRO A 111 21.17 27.98 12.27
N ALA A 112 21.30 27.88 10.95
CA ALA A 112 21.54 29.05 10.12
C ALA A 112 20.21 29.81 9.91
N PRO A 113 20.19 31.16 10.04
CA PRO A 113 18.99 31.95 9.79
C PRO A 113 18.62 31.95 8.30
N LEU A 114 17.31 31.83 8.05
CA LEU A 114 16.67 31.95 6.75
C LEU A 114 16.90 33.35 6.15
N PRO A 115 17.37 33.46 4.90
CA PRO A 115 17.06 34.63 4.08
C PRO A 115 15.60 34.53 3.60
N THR A 116 14.75 35.34 4.21
CA THR A 116 13.44 35.75 3.68
C THR A 116 13.69 36.65 2.47
N GLU A 117 13.47 36.17 1.24
CA GLU A 117 13.05 37.00 0.10
C GLU A 117 12.20 36.17 -0.89
N PRO A 118 10.97 36.59 -1.21
CA PRO A 118 10.18 36.00 -2.28
C PRO A 118 10.56 36.62 -3.64
N PRO A 119 10.99 35.84 -4.65
CA PRO A 119 10.90 36.31 -6.02
C PRO A 119 9.45 36.26 -6.48
N SER A 120 8.93 37.46 -6.68
CA SER A 120 7.70 37.85 -7.35
C SER A 120 7.31 36.95 -8.54
N ASP A 121 6.00 36.73 -8.61
CA ASP A 121 5.17 36.64 -9.82
C ASP A 121 5.86 36.19 -11.12
N VAL A 122 5.84 34.88 -11.36
CA VAL A 122 5.64 34.39 -12.72
C VAL A 122 4.43 33.46 -12.70
N ILE A 123 3.24 34.08 -12.79
CA ILE A 123 2.02 33.39 -13.21
C ILE A 123 2.26 32.96 -14.65
N ALA A 124 2.89 31.79 -14.80
CA ALA A 124 2.85 31.05 -16.05
C ALA A 124 1.37 30.71 -16.29
N ALA A 125 0.85 31.30 -17.37
CA ALA A 125 -0.54 31.20 -17.79
C ALA A 125 -1.07 29.77 -17.64
N LEU A 126 -1.97 29.59 -16.68
CA LEU A 126 -2.84 28.43 -16.64
C LEU A 126 -3.59 28.39 -17.98
N PRO A 127 -3.56 27.30 -18.76
CA PRO A 127 -4.51 27.14 -19.84
C PRO A 127 -5.90 27.20 -19.22
N SER A 128 -6.70 28.16 -19.72
CA SER A 128 -8.03 28.46 -19.22
C SER A 128 -8.81 27.17 -18.95
N PRO A 129 -9.42 26.99 -17.76
CA PRO A 129 -10.35 25.90 -17.56
C PRO A 129 -11.48 26.09 -18.58
N ARG A 130 -11.52 25.18 -19.55
CA ARG A 130 -12.61 25.03 -20.51
C ARG A 130 -13.93 25.16 -19.73
N PRO A 131 -14.84 26.09 -20.10
CA PRO A 131 -16.08 26.25 -19.36
C PRO A 131 -16.80 24.91 -19.35
N ALA A 132 -17.13 24.44 -18.14
CA ALA A 132 -17.95 23.26 -17.97
C ALA A 132 -19.21 23.39 -18.85
N PRO A 133 -19.68 22.31 -19.49
CA PRO A 133 -20.93 22.36 -20.23
C PRO A 133 -22.01 22.88 -19.29
N LEU A 134 -22.63 24.00 -19.68
CA LEU A 134 -23.77 24.61 -19.01
C LEU A 134 -24.76 23.49 -18.66
N PRO A 135 -25.29 23.43 -17.42
CA PRO A 135 -26.28 22.43 -17.07
C PRO A 135 -27.47 22.62 -18.00
N THR A 136 -27.68 21.67 -18.90
CA THR A 136 -28.88 21.55 -19.71
C THR A 136 -30.08 21.56 -18.75
N GLN A 137 -30.71 22.74 -18.66
CA GLN A 137 -31.96 22.92 -17.95
C GLN A 137 -33.01 22.13 -18.72
N GLY A 138 -33.35 20.94 -18.23
CA GLY A 138 -34.42 20.15 -18.84
C GLY A 138 -34.65 18.78 -18.21
N SER A 139 -33.61 18.11 -17.74
CA SER A 139 -33.75 16.74 -17.22
C SER A 139 -33.21 16.61 -15.79
N GLY A 140 -33.80 17.33 -14.85
CA GLY A 140 -33.60 17.05 -13.43
C GLY A 140 -34.24 15.69 -13.07
N PHE A 141 -33.62 14.95 -12.17
CA PHE A 141 -34.16 13.68 -11.65
C PHE A 141 -35.04 14.00 -10.42
N PRO A 142 -36.38 13.94 -10.52
CA PRO A 142 -37.25 14.17 -9.37
C PRO A 142 -37.15 13.01 -8.37
N CYS A 143 -37.32 13.30 -7.08
CA CYS A 143 -37.52 12.27 -6.06
C CYS A 143 -38.98 11.77 -6.12
N ASP A 144 -39.20 10.47 -5.90
CA ASP A 144 -40.53 9.87 -5.99
C ASP A 144 -41.36 10.09 -4.71
N ARG A 145 -40.70 10.46 -3.60
CA ARG A 145 -41.30 10.68 -2.27
C ARG A 145 -41.45 12.15 -1.91
N CYS A 146 -40.71 13.05 -2.56
CA CYS A 146 -40.83 14.49 -2.36
C CYS A 146 -40.60 15.24 -3.68
N SER A 147 -41.11 16.46 -3.80
CA SER A 147 -41.03 17.28 -5.03
C SER A 147 -39.62 17.85 -5.34
N ARG A 148 -38.57 17.37 -4.67
CA ARG A 148 -37.20 17.87 -4.83
C ARG A 148 -36.56 17.29 -6.10
N ARG A 149 -35.91 18.15 -6.89
CA ARG A 149 -35.22 17.79 -8.14
C ARG A 149 -33.71 17.80 -7.95
N PHE A 150 -33.04 16.84 -8.58
CA PHE A 150 -31.58 16.68 -8.53
C PHE A 150 -30.97 16.77 -9.91
N ALA A 151 -29.77 17.34 -10.01
CA ALA A 151 -29.01 17.40 -11.26
C ALA A 151 -28.51 16.01 -11.73
N THR A 152 -28.42 15.02 -10.83
CA THR A 152 -27.93 13.67 -11.16
C THR A 152 -28.76 12.57 -10.50
N LYS A 153 -28.88 11.41 -11.17
CA LYS A 153 -29.55 10.21 -10.63
C LYS A 153 -28.92 9.75 -9.32
N ARG A 154 -27.58 9.87 -9.20
CA ARG A 154 -26.83 9.55 -7.98
C ARG A 154 -27.25 10.44 -6.81
N GLY A 155 -27.36 11.76 -7.03
CA GLY A 155 -27.80 12.71 -6.01
C GLY A 155 -29.21 12.41 -5.49
N ARG A 156 -30.14 12.11 -6.39
CA ARG A 156 -31.51 11.68 -6.01
C ARG A 156 -31.50 10.40 -5.17
N ASN A 157 -30.71 9.39 -5.55
CA ASN A 157 -30.68 8.11 -4.84
C ASN A 157 -30.11 8.26 -3.41
N THR A 158 -29.01 9.02 -3.26
CA THR A 158 -28.48 9.35 -1.93
C THR A 158 -29.51 10.08 -1.07
N HIS A 159 -30.21 11.07 -1.64
CA HIS A 159 -31.29 11.77 -0.95
C HIS A 159 -32.41 10.82 -0.52
N HIS A 160 -32.88 9.94 -1.41
CA HIS A 160 -33.91 8.96 -1.10
C HIS A 160 -33.51 8.06 0.08
N ARG A 161 -32.26 7.56 0.08
CA ARG A 161 -31.69 6.75 1.16
C ARG A 161 -31.40 7.49 2.47
N GLN A 162 -31.45 8.82 2.50
CA GLN A 162 -31.17 9.59 3.71
C GLN A 162 -32.42 10.26 4.29
N LYS A 163 -33.38 10.61 3.43
CA LYS A 163 -34.58 11.36 3.80
C LYS A 163 -35.86 10.53 3.76
N HIS A 164 -35.83 9.37 3.09
CA HIS A 164 -36.98 8.48 2.95
C HIS A 164 -36.63 7.04 3.33
N SER A 165 -35.51 6.84 4.02
CA SER A 165 -35.10 5.57 4.62
C SER A 165 -35.60 5.51 6.07
N GLU A 166 -36.90 5.35 6.25
CA GLU A 166 -37.44 4.92 7.54
C GLU A 166 -38.04 3.53 7.33
N GLY A 167 -37.58 2.60 8.18
CA GLY A 167 -37.93 1.19 8.18
C GLY A 167 -39.29 0.93 8.78
#